data_AF-A0A662I940-F1
#
_entry.id   AF-A0A662I940-F1
#
_cell.length_a   1.000
_cell.length_b   1.000
_cell.length_c   1.000
_cell.angle_alpha   90.00
_cell.angle_beta   90.00
_cell.angle_gamma   90.00
#
_symmetry.space_group_name_H-M   'P 1'
#
loop_
_entity.id
_entity.type
_entity.pdbx_description
1 polymer ?
#
loop_
_entity_poly.entity_id
_entity_poly.type
_entity_poly.pdbx_seq_one_letter_code
_entity_poly.pdbx_strand_id
1 'polypeptide(L)'
;MQAIVLSLISDIDDPAVRMDISSTIYFLRDVYLDGKLGEEELRKELREIVDTVISATHPELLPEERKKRVDDLVNQLMRAIKLSTLRIRALSRFRSRYRPEFE
;
A
#
# COMPACT_ATOMS: atom_id res chain seq x y z
N MET A 1 -3.19 7.27 -2.64
CA MET A 1 -2.15 6.37 -2.11
C MET A 1 -0.91 7.14 -1.68
N GLN A 2 -0.30 7.95 -2.57
CA GLN A 2 0.93 8.70 -2.25
C GLN A 2 0.86 9.48 -0.93
N ALA A 3 -0.23 10.23 -0.68
CA ALA A 3 -0.39 10.97 0.57
C ALA A 3 -0.36 10.08 1.83
N ILE A 4 -0.93 8.86 1.76
CA ILE A 4 -0.96 7.90 2.88
C ILE A 4 0.45 7.36 3.15
N VAL A 5 1.19 7.04 2.09
CA VAL A 5 2.59 6.58 2.21
C VAL A 5 3.47 7.69 2.78
N LEU A 6 3.32 8.93 2.29
CA LEU A 6 4.05 10.08 2.82
C LEU A 6 3.73 10.35 4.30
N SER A 7 2.47 10.22 4.72
CA SER A 7 2.10 10.38 6.13
C SER A 7 2.61 9.26 7.04
N LEU A 8 2.87 8.07 6.50
CA LEU A 8 3.43 6.95 7.27
C LEU A 8 4.92 7.16 7.53
N ILE A 9 5.64 7.72 6.55
CA ILE A 9 7.10 7.84 6.60
C ILE A 9 7.59 9.24 7.01
N SER A 10 6.70 10.18 7.31
CA SER A 10 7.06 11.58 7.59
C SER A 10 7.96 11.74 8.82
N ASP A 11 7.77 10.88 9.82
CA ASP A 11 8.45 10.94 11.11
C ASP A 11 9.74 10.08 11.12
N ILE A 12 10.16 9.58 9.97
CA ILE A 12 11.42 8.86 9.79
C ILE A 12 12.46 9.85 9.30
N ASP A 13 13.54 10.06 10.07
CA ASP A 13 14.58 11.03 9.74
C ASP A 13 15.42 10.62 8.51
N ASP A 14 15.80 9.34 8.43
CA ASP A 14 16.67 8.83 7.37
C ASP A 14 15.92 8.75 6.02
N PRO A 15 16.35 9.54 5.01
CA PRO A 15 15.76 9.49 3.67
C PRO A 15 15.84 8.12 2.98
N ALA A 16 16.91 7.36 3.22
CA ALA A 16 17.09 6.04 2.63
C ALA A 16 16.03 5.07 3.18
N VAL A 17 15.83 5.08 4.50
CA VAL A 17 14.79 4.27 5.16
C VAL A 17 13.38 4.65 4.67
N ARG A 18 13.09 5.95 4.52
CA ARG A 18 11.83 6.42 3.93
C ARG A 18 11.61 5.86 2.53
N MET A 19 12.66 5.90 1.70
CA MET A 19 12.61 5.43 0.32
C MET A 19 12.40 3.90 0.25
N ASP A 20 13.07 3.14 1.09
CA ASP A 20 12.97 1.68 1.14
C ASP A 20 11.58 1.22 1.59
N ILE A 21 11.02 1.82 2.63
CA ILE A 21 9.65 1.53 3.10
C ILE A 21 8.62 1.87 2.02
N SER A 22 8.73 3.07 1.44
CA SER A 22 7.86 3.49 0.33
C SER A 22 7.92 2.49 -0.83
N SER A 23 9.13 2.13 -1.24
CA SER A 23 9.36 1.18 -2.35
C SER A 23 8.75 -0.19 -2.06
N THR A 24 8.88 -0.68 -0.82
CA THR A 24 8.29 -1.95 -0.38
C THR A 24 6.77 -1.93 -0.46
N ILE A 25 6.12 -0.85 0.00
CA ILE A 25 4.65 -0.71 -0.08
C ILE A 25 4.18 -0.68 -1.54
N TYR A 26 4.90 0.03 -2.41
CA TYR A 26 4.58 0.08 -3.84
C TYR A 26 4.83 -1.27 -4.54
N PHE A 27 5.87 -2.00 -4.14
CA PHE A 27 6.12 -3.35 -4.61
C PHE A 27 4.95 -4.28 -4.26
N LEU A 28 4.47 -4.27 -3.01
CA LEU A 28 3.31 -5.08 -2.60
C LEU A 28 2.05 -4.77 -3.42
N ARG A 29 1.81 -3.48 -3.71
CA ARG A 29 0.73 -3.06 -4.62
C ARG A 29 0.89 -3.71 -6.00
N ASP A 30 2.11 -3.69 -6.56
CA ASP A 30 2.36 -4.21 -7.91
C ASP A 30 2.21 -5.73 -7.97
N VAL A 31 2.67 -6.46 -6.96
CA VAL A 31 2.45 -7.91 -6.86
C VAL A 31 0.95 -8.23 -6.73
N TYR A 32 0.19 -7.44 -5.97
CA TYR A 32 -1.27 -7.57 -5.88
C TYR A 32 -1.98 -7.24 -7.21
N LEU A 33 -1.53 -6.20 -7.92
CA LEU A 33 -2.05 -5.80 -9.23
C LEU A 33 -1.89 -6.94 -10.24
N ASP A 34 -0.72 -7.57 -10.25
CA ASP A 34 -0.37 -8.75 -11.05
C ASP A 34 -1.17 -10.01 -10.68
N GLY A 35 -1.91 -9.99 -9.56
CA GLY A 35 -2.67 -11.14 -9.07
C GLY A 35 -1.82 -12.23 -8.43
N LYS A 36 -0.56 -11.92 -8.09
CA LYS A 36 0.39 -12.84 -7.44
C LYS A 36 0.31 -12.81 -5.91
N LEU A 37 -0.46 -11.87 -5.35
CA LEU A 37 -0.66 -11.70 -3.91
C LEU A 37 -2.17 -11.64 -3.61
N GLY A 38 -2.61 -12.40 -2.62
CA GLY A 38 -4.00 -12.40 -2.15
C GLY A 38 -4.36 -11.16 -1.32
N GLU A 39 -5.65 -10.92 -1.10
CA GLU A 39 -6.10 -9.77 -0.29
C GLU A 39 -5.71 -9.90 1.20
N GLU A 40 -5.88 -11.09 1.78
CA GLU A 40 -5.52 -11.36 3.17
C GLU A 40 -4.01 -11.26 3.40
N GLU A 41 -3.23 -11.78 2.45
CA GLU A 41 -1.77 -11.72 2.50
C GLU A 41 -1.27 -10.29 2.36
N LEU A 42 -1.80 -9.51 1.40
CA LEU A 42 -1.51 -8.08 1.29
C LEU A 42 -1.82 -7.33 2.59
N ARG A 43 -2.97 -7.61 3.23
CA ARG A 43 -3.34 -6.98 4.51
C ARG A 43 -2.32 -7.33 5.61
N LYS A 44 -1.89 -8.59 5.68
CA LYS A 44 -0.89 -9.05 6.65
C LYS A 44 0.44 -8.31 6.46
N GLU A 45 0.97 -8.32 5.24
CA GLU A 45 2.26 -7.68 4.93
C GLU A 45 2.21 -6.15 5.18
N LEU A 46 1.13 -5.49 4.78
CA LEU A 46 0.95 -4.06 5.07
C LEU A 46 0.87 -3.79 6.57
N ARG A 47 0.21 -4.66 7.35
CA ARG A 47 0.12 -4.50 8.80
C ARG A 47 1.49 -4.65 9.45
N GLU A 48 2.30 -5.62 9.04
CA GLU A 48 3.65 -5.81 9.58
C GLU A 48 4.55 -4.59 9.31
N ILE A 49 4.51 -4.04 8.09
CA ILE A 49 5.26 -2.83 7.74
C ILE A 49 4.78 -1.63 8.55
N VAL A 50 3.47 -1.37 8.58
CA VAL A 50 2.90 -0.21 9.28
C VAL A 50 3.15 -0.30 10.78
N ASP A 51 2.97 -1.47 11.40
CA ASP A 51 3.21 -1.67 12.83
C ASP A 51 4.69 -1.46 13.19
N THR A 52 5.60 -1.94 12.35
CA THR A 52 7.05 -1.72 12.53
C THR A 52 7.38 -0.22 12.49
N VAL A 53 6.85 0.50 11.51
CA VAL A 53 7.08 1.94 11.38
C VAL A 53 6.49 2.71 12.55
N ILE A 54 5.25 2.45 12.92
CA ILE A 54 4.58 3.14 14.04
C ILE A 54 5.27 2.82 15.36
N SER A 55 5.69 1.57 15.59
CA SER A 55 6.41 1.19 16.80
C SER A 55 7.77 1.87 16.93
N ALA A 56 8.46 2.11 15.81
CA ALA A 56 9.75 2.80 15.80
C ALA A 56 9.63 4.32 15.96
N THR A 57 8.60 4.92 15.35
CA THR A 57 8.43 6.39 15.29
C THR A 57 7.59 6.97 16.41
N HIS A 58 6.69 6.17 16.98
CA HIS A 58 5.77 6.57 18.04
C HIS A 58 5.79 5.55 19.21
N PRO A 59 6.96 5.33 19.85
CA PRO A 59 7.11 4.35 20.92
C PRO A 59 6.27 4.68 22.18
N GLU A 60 5.82 5.92 22.31
CA GLU A 60 5.00 6.42 23.42
C GLU A 60 3.52 5.98 23.36
N LEU A 61 3.04 5.50 22.20
CA LEU A 61 1.65 5.10 22.04
C LEU A 61 1.30 3.88 22.90
N LEU A 62 0.15 3.94 23.55
CA LEU A 62 -0.39 2.78 24.25
C LEU A 62 -0.74 1.66 23.26
N PRO A 63 -0.73 0.38 23.68
CA PRO A 63 -0.98 -0.75 22.78
C PRO A 63 -2.28 -0.64 21.96
N GLU A 64 -3.37 -0.18 22.58
CA GLU A 64 -4.66 -0.02 21.89
C GLU A 64 -4.66 1.15 20.90
N GLU A 65 -3.98 2.26 21.24
CA GLU A 65 -3.86 3.43 20.37
C GLU A 65 -3.01 3.11 19.14
N ARG A 66 -1.87 2.43 19.35
CA ARG A 66 -1.02 1.92 18.27
C ARG A 66 -1.81 0.98 17.36
N LYS A 67 -2.49 -0.02 17.93
CA LYS A 67 -3.29 -0.98 17.17
C LYS A 67 -4.34 -0.28 16.30
N LYS A 68 -5.08 0.67 16.87
CA LYS A 68 -6.07 1.45 16.13
C LYS A 68 -5.43 2.23 14.98
N ARG A 69 -4.32 2.92 15.23
CA ARG A 69 -3.61 3.72 14.22
C ARG A 69 -3.06 2.85 13.09
N VAL A 70 -2.50 1.68 13.42
CA VAL A 70 -2.05 0.68 12.44
C VAL A 70 -3.23 0.20 11.59
N ASP A 71 -4.35 -0.19 12.21
CA ASP A 71 -5.53 -0.69 11.51
C ASP A 71 -6.13 0.36 10.55
N ASP A 72 -6.20 1.62 10.98
CA ASP A 72 -6.70 2.73 10.16
C ASP A 72 -5.81 2.94 8.93
N LEU A 73 -4.49 2.98 9.09
CA LEU A 73 -3.54 3.16 7.99
C LEU A 73 -3.56 1.97 7.02
N VAL A 74 -3.57 0.74 7.54
CA VAL A 74 -3.68 -0.48 6.72
C VAL A 74 -4.98 -0.45 5.91
N ASN A 75 -6.11 -0.10 6.52
CA ASN A 75 -7.39 -0.01 5.82
C ASN A 75 -7.38 1.06 4.71
N GLN A 76 -6.74 2.21 4.95
CA GLN A 76 -6.58 3.26 3.94
C GLN A 76 -5.71 2.79 2.77
N LEU A 77 -4.57 2.12 3.05
CA LEU A 77 -3.69 1.56 2.03
C LEU A 77 -4.41 0.50 1.20
N MET A 78 -5.09 -0.45 1.85
CA MET A 78 -5.88 -1.50 1.19
C MET A 78 -6.93 -0.90 0.25
N ARG A 79 -7.70 0.10 0.71
CA ARG A 79 -8.69 0.79 -0.14
C ARG A 79 -8.04 1.47 -1.34
N ALA A 80 -6.93 2.18 -1.12
CA ALA A 80 -6.22 2.88 -2.20
C ALA A 80 -5.64 1.93 -3.25
N ILE A 81 -5.08 0.79 -2.82
CA ILE A 81 -4.55 -0.26 -3.70
C ILE A 81 -5.69 -0.87 -4.52
N LYS A 82 -6.78 -1.32 -3.86
CA LYS A 82 -7.94 -1.92 -4.54
C LYS A 82 -8.56 -0.99 -5.58
N LEU A 83 -8.74 0.29 -5.26
CA LEU A 83 -9.25 1.29 -6.21
C LEU A 83 -8.31 1.47 -7.42
N SER A 84 -7.00 1.51 -7.18
CA SER A 84 -6.00 1.60 -8.25
C SER A 84 -6.06 0.35 -9.16
N THR A 85 -6.18 -0.84 -8.57
CA THR A 85 -6.35 -2.11 -9.28
C THR A 85 -7.60 -2.13 -10.15
N LEU A 86 -8.74 -1.73 -9.60
CA LEU A 86 -10.00 -1.66 -10.35
C LEU A 86 -9.88 -0.70 -11.54
N ARG A 87 -9.28 0.48 -11.34
CA ARG A 87 -9.06 1.46 -12.40
C ARG A 87 -8.19 0.91 -13.52
N ILE A 88 -7.06 0.27 -13.19
CA ILE A 88 -6.14 -0.32 -14.18
C ILE A 88 -6.83 -1.45 -14.96
N ARG A 89 -7.54 -2.35 -14.26
CA ARG A 89 -8.27 -3.44 -14.90
C ARG A 89 -9.39 -2.94 -15.82
N ALA A 90 -10.12 -1.91 -15.41
CA ALA A 90 -11.15 -1.29 -16.24
C ALA A 90 -10.56 -0.70 -17.53
N LEU A 91 -9.47 0.08 -17.42
CA LEU A 91 -8.77 0.66 -18.57
C LEU A 91 -8.21 -0.41 -19.52
N SER A 92 -7.64 -1.49 -18.97
CA SER A 92 -7.14 -2.61 -19.76
C SER A 92 -8.23 -3.28 -20.61
N ARG A 93 -9.42 -3.53 -20.02
CA ARG A 93 -10.57 -4.07 -20.74
C ARG A 93 -11.06 -3.13 -21.86
N PHE A 94 -11.08 -1.82 -21.62
CA PHE A 94 -11.45 -0.84 -22.64
C PHE A 94 -10.47 -0.83 -23.82
N ARG A 95 -9.16 -0.90 -23.57
CA ARG A 95 -8.14 -0.97 -24.64
C ARG A 95 -8.21 -2.27 -25.45
N SER A 96 -8.50 -3.41 -24.80
CA SER A 96 -8.70 -4.68 -25.49
C SER A 96 -9.90 -4.67 -26.44
N ARG A 97 -10.91 -3.83 -26.18
CA ARG A 97 -12.11 -3.71 -27.01
C ARG A 97 -11.94 -2.82 -28.24
N TYR A 98 -10.90 -1.99 -28.25
CA TYR A 98 -10.56 -1.05 -29.34
C TYR A 98 -9.16 -1.33 -29.89
N ARG A 99 -8.77 -2.60 -30.00
CA ARG A 99 -7.59 -2.98 -30.79
C ARG A 99 -8.06 -3.16 -32.23
N PRO A 100 -7.86 -2.19 -33.14
CA PRO A 100 -8.22 -2.41 -34.53
C PRO A 100 -7.35 -3.55 -35.07
N GLU A 101 -8.00 -4.54 -35.65
CA GLU A 101 -7.38 -5.63 -36.41
C GLU A 101 -6.81 -5.01 -37.69
N PHE A 102 -5.60 -4.49 -37.62
CA PHE A 102 -4.80 -4.28 -38.82
C PHE A 102 -3.66 -5.31 -38.76
N GLU A 103 -3.78 -6.27 -39.68
CA GLU A 103 -2.77 -7.26 -40.08
C GLU A 103 -1.46 -6.61 -40.54
#